data_AF-A0A0A0J7Z7-F1
#
_entry.id   AF-A0A0A0J7Z7-F1
#
_cell.length_a   1.000
_cell.length_b   1.000
_cell.length_c   1.000
_cell.angle_alpha   90.00
_cell.angle_beta   90.00
_cell.angle_gamma   90.00
#
_symmetry.space_group_name_H-M   'P 1'
#
loop_
_entity.id
_entity.type
_entity.pdbx_description
1 polymer ?
#
loop_
_entity_poly.entity_id
_entity_poly.type
_entity_poly.pdbx_seq_one_letter_code
_entity_poly.pdbx_strand_id
1 'polypeptide(L)'
;MTPTLPDAAGNPALEPVRILSSAHLANGPHAELSELEFGLIIAHNAFSRWVARCMAAAGEPDLGFNDILVLHHVHHRQRGKKLADICFTLNFEDTHVISYALKKLAALGLVQGEKAGKEVLYGTTAKGSALIEAFRVVRGRCLLAAIDGDLADGAAHA
;
A
#
# COMPACT_ATOMS: atom_id res chain seq x y z
N MET A 1 7.32 -53.79 46.78
CA MET A 1 7.35 -52.36 46.41
C MET A 1 7.94 -52.25 45.02
N THR A 2 7.09 -52.35 44.00
CA THR A 2 7.46 -52.20 42.60
C THR A 2 7.34 -50.71 42.26
N PRO A 3 8.32 -50.08 41.59
CA PRO A 3 8.19 -48.68 41.21
C PRO A 3 7.11 -48.57 40.13
N THR A 4 6.08 -47.77 40.41
CA THR A 4 5.10 -47.29 39.44
C THR A 4 5.81 -46.43 38.41
N LEU A 5 5.73 -46.84 37.13
CA LEU A 5 6.11 -45.98 36.00
C LEU A 5 5.21 -44.72 36.02
N PRO A 6 5.75 -43.53 35.72
CA PRO A 6 4.91 -42.36 35.54
C PRO A 6 3.95 -42.63 34.38
N ASP A 7 2.67 -42.29 34.62
CA ASP A 7 1.60 -42.29 33.63
C ASP A 7 2.13 -41.73 32.31
N ALA A 8 1.89 -42.46 31.23
CA ALA A 8 2.22 -42.06 29.88
C ALA A 8 1.57 -40.69 29.64
N ALA A 9 2.38 -39.63 29.77
CA ALA A 9 2.06 -38.31 29.28
C ALA A 9 1.57 -38.50 27.85
N GLY A 10 0.29 -38.16 27.63
CA GLY A 10 -0.37 -38.32 26.36
C GLY A 10 0.56 -37.83 25.27
N ASN A 11 0.80 -38.69 24.29
CA ASN A 11 1.54 -38.35 23.08
C ASN A 11 1.06 -36.96 22.63
N PRO A 12 1.90 -35.90 22.65
CA PRO A 12 1.50 -34.63 22.08
C PRO A 12 1.36 -34.95 20.61
N ALA A 13 0.13 -35.26 20.19
CA ALA A 13 -0.21 -35.42 18.79
C ALA A 13 0.44 -34.23 18.11
N LEU A 14 1.47 -34.52 17.30
CA LEU A 14 2.38 -33.54 16.73
C LEU A 14 1.51 -32.41 16.21
N GLU A 15 1.46 -31.29 16.94
CA GLU A 15 0.79 -30.09 16.45
C GLU A 15 1.34 -29.90 15.05
N PRO A 16 0.48 -29.95 14.00
CA PRO A 16 0.94 -30.03 12.63
C PRO A 16 1.99 -28.95 12.45
N VAL A 17 3.18 -29.30 11.94
CA VAL A 17 4.29 -28.35 11.77
C VAL A 17 3.78 -27.24 10.87
N ARG A 18 3.30 -26.15 11.49
CA ARG A 18 2.82 -24.97 10.78
C ARG A 18 4.09 -24.19 10.44
N ILE A 19 4.52 -24.27 9.19
CA ILE A 19 5.56 -23.40 8.67
C ILE A 19 4.91 -22.02 8.53
N LEU A 20 5.03 -21.22 9.59
CA LEU A 20 4.49 -19.87 9.68
C LEU A 20 5.64 -18.88 9.47
N SER A 21 5.45 -17.95 8.53
CA SER A 21 6.38 -16.85 8.27
C SER A 21 6.66 -16.04 9.53
N SER A 22 5.64 -15.89 10.38
CA SER A 22 5.71 -15.21 11.68
C SER A 22 5.49 -16.17 12.87
N ALA A 23 6.14 -17.33 12.86
CA ALA A 23 5.98 -18.37 13.89
C ALA A 23 6.12 -17.89 15.35
N HIS A 24 6.92 -16.86 15.60
CA HIS A 24 7.12 -16.27 16.93
C HIS A 24 5.87 -15.56 17.49
N LEU A 25 4.94 -15.15 16.64
CA LEU A 25 3.66 -14.52 17.01
C LEU A 25 2.50 -15.53 17.06
N ALA A 26 2.73 -16.77 16.63
CA ALA A 26 1.70 -17.77 16.43
C ALA A 26 1.30 -18.54 17.71
N ASN A 27 1.62 -18.01 18.89
CA ASN A 27 1.25 -18.61 20.16
C ASN A 27 -0.18 -18.19 20.54
N GLY A 28 -1.09 -19.16 20.66
CA GLY A 28 -2.46 -18.94 21.12
C GLY A 28 -3.53 -19.22 20.05
N PRO A 29 -4.80 -18.88 20.33
CA PRO A 29 -5.96 -19.32 19.55
C PRO A 29 -6.05 -18.73 18.13
N HIS A 30 -5.17 -17.79 17.77
CA HIS A 30 -5.23 -17.03 16.51
C HIS A 30 -3.91 -17.09 15.72
N ALA A 31 -3.23 -18.23 15.71
CA ALA A 31 -1.97 -18.43 15.00
C ALA A 31 -2.01 -17.99 13.52
N GLU A 32 -3.15 -18.16 12.84
CA GLU A 32 -3.35 -17.78 11.43
C GLU A 32 -3.33 -16.27 11.18
N LEU A 33 -3.62 -15.45 12.19
CA LEU A 33 -3.55 -13.99 12.08
C LEU A 33 -2.12 -13.52 11.76
N SER A 34 -1.12 -14.21 12.31
CA SER A 34 0.29 -13.87 12.09
C SER A 34 0.71 -13.98 10.61
N GLU A 35 0.09 -14.87 9.84
CA GLU A 35 0.34 -14.98 8.40
C GLU A 35 -0.33 -13.87 7.61
N LEU A 36 -1.54 -13.45 8.02
CA LEU A 36 -2.21 -12.31 7.41
C LEU A 36 -1.39 -11.03 7.64
N GLU A 37 -0.94 -10.80 8.87
CA GLU A 37 -0.10 -9.65 9.23
C GLU A 37 1.20 -9.63 8.41
N PHE A 38 1.86 -10.78 8.30
CA PHE A 38 3.06 -10.91 7.46
C PHE A 38 2.75 -10.66 5.98
N GLY A 39 1.65 -11.21 5.48
CA GLY A 39 1.16 -10.99 4.12
C GLY A 39 0.92 -9.52 3.82
N LEU A 40 0.33 -8.76 4.75
CA LEU A 40 0.12 -7.31 4.62
C LEU A 40 1.44 -6.54 4.55
N ILE A 41 2.46 -6.93 5.32
CA ILE A 41 3.79 -6.32 5.25
C ILE A 41 4.42 -6.54 3.87
N ILE A 42 4.39 -7.78 3.37
CA ILE A 42 4.95 -8.12 2.05
C ILE A 42 4.17 -7.41 0.94
N ALA A 43 2.84 -7.42 1.01
CA ALA A 43 1.97 -6.74 0.06
C ALA A 43 2.23 -5.23 0.03
N HIS A 44 2.32 -4.59 1.19
CA HIS A 44 2.67 -3.17 1.30
C HIS A 44 4.03 -2.88 0.64
N ASN A 45 5.07 -3.63 1.01
CA ASN A 45 6.42 -3.43 0.48
C ASN A 45 6.50 -3.64 -1.05
N ALA A 46 5.82 -4.68 -1.56
CA ALA A 46 5.75 -4.94 -3.00
C ALA A 46 4.99 -3.82 -3.72
N PHE A 47 3.84 -3.41 -3.19
CA PHE A 47 3.02 -2.34 -3.72
C PHE A 47 3.78 -1.01 -3.77
N SER A 48 4.45 -0.62 -2.68
CA SER A 48 5.22 0.63 -2.63
C SER A 48 6.32 0.68 -3.69
N ARG A 49 7.06 -0.42 -3.90
CA ARG A 49 8.08 -0.51 -4.96
C ARG A 49 7.46 -0.43 -6.35
N TRP A 50 6.34 -1.11 -6.56
CA TRP A 50 5.65 -1.13 -7.84
C TRP A 50 5.11 0.26 -8.21
N VAL A 51 4.45 0.95 -7.27
CA VAL A 51 3.95 2.32 -7.46
C VAL A 51 5.09 3.28 -7.83
N ALA A 52 6.21 3.24 -7.09
CA ALA A 52 7.36 4.08 -7.40
C ALA A 52 7.94 3.80 -8.80
N ARG A 53 8.03 2.54 -9.22
CA ARG A 53 8.50 2.17 -10.57
C ARG A 53 7.56 2.66 -11.66
N CYS A 54 6.24 2.56 -11.46
CA CYS A 54 5.26 3.11 -12.40
C CYS A 54 5.41 4.63 -12.53
N MET A 55 5.64 5.34 -11.43
CA MET A 55 5.83 6.79 -11.47
C MET A 55 7.14 7.21 -12.14
N ALA A 56 8.23 6.50 -11.88
CA ALA A 56 9.49 6.73 -12.58
C ALA A 56 9.33 6.54 -14.10
N ALA A 57 8.65 5.47 -14.52
CA ALA A 57 8.35 5.24 -15.93
C ALA A 57 7.34 6.24 -16.54
N ALA A 58 6.51 6.88 -15.71
CA ALA A 58 5.59 7.94 -16.12
C ALA A 58 6.28 9.31 -16.30
N GLY A 59 7.52 9.47 -15.81
CA GLY A 59 8.36 10.63 -16.06
C GLY A 59 8.78 11.43 -14.82
N GLU A 60 8.43 11.01 -13.61
CA GLU A 60 8.86 11.70 -12.36
C GLU A 60 9.52 10.69 -11.38
N PRO A 61 10.80 10.36 -11.56
CA PRO A 61 11.49 9.33 -10.76
C PRO A 61 11.77 9.74 -9.31
N ASP A 62 11.74 11.04 -9.01
CA ASP A 62 12.08 11.56 -7.68
C ASP A 62 10.91 11.50 -6.68
N LEU A 63 9.72 11.08 -7.10
CA LEU A 63 8.55 10.98 -6.22
C LEU A 63 8.61 9.69 -5.38
N GLY A 64 8.55 9.86 -4.05
CA GLY A 64 8.42 8.75 -3.12
C GLY A 64 6.97 8.24 -3.03
N PHE A 65 6.78 7.09 -2.38
CA PHE A 65 5.46 6.47 -2.24
C PHE A 65 4.40 7.42 -1.66
N ASN A 66 4.71 8.15 -0.59
CA ASN A 66 3.78 9.09 0.02
C ASN A 66 3.47 10.28 -0.90
N ASP A 67 4.47 10.79 -1.63
CA ASP A 67 4.26 11.86 -2.62
C ASP A 67 3.25 11.41 -3.70
N ILE A 68 3.39 10.16 -4.16
CA ILE A 68 2.54 9.57 -5.20
C ILE A 68 1.11 9.37 -4.69
N LEU A 69 0.94 8.82 -3.48
CA LEU A 69 -0.39 8.66 -2.86
C LEU A 69 -1.09 10.00 -2.66
N VAL A 70 -0.38 11.01 -2.16
CA VAL A 70 -0.90 12.37 -1.98
C VAL A 70 -1.30 12.97 -3.33
N LEU A 71 -0.46 12.83 -4.36
CA LEU A 71 -0.77 13.33 -5.71
C LEU A 71 -2.04 12.70 -6.28
N HIS A 72 -2.17 11.37 -6.23
CA HIS A 72 -3.38 10.67 -6.67
C HIS A 72 -4.61 11.12 -5.89
N HIS A 73 -4.48 11.25 -4.57
CA HIS A 73 -5.59 11.65 -3.73
C HIS A 73 -6.02 13.10 -4.01
N VAL A 74 -5.07 14.03 -4.16
CA VAL A 74 -5.34 15.42 -4.53
C VAL A 74 -6.04 15.51 -5.88
N HIS A 75 -5.64 14.71 -6.87
CA HIS A 75 -6.27 14.68 -8.19
C HIS A 75 -7.71 14.14 -8.17
N HIS A 76 -7.99 13.14 -7.33
CA HIS A 76 -9.26 12.44 -7.32
C HIS A 76 -10.45 13.40 -7.16
N ARG A 77 -11.45 13.28 -8.05
CA ARG A 77 -12.68 14.11 -8.11
C ARG A 77 -12.45 15.61 -8.37
N GLN A 78 -11.25 16.04 -8.77
CA GLN A 78 -10.94 17.41 -9.21
C GLN A 78 -11.46 18.54 -8.30
N ARG A 79 -11.58 18.26 -6.99
CA ARG A 79 -11.93 19.24 -5.96
C ARG A 79 -10.73 19.54 -5.10
N GLY A 80 -10.59 20.80 -4.70
CA GLY A 80 -9.59 21.24 -3.73
C GLY A 80 -9.72 20.48 -2.41
N LYS A 81 -8.60 20.06 -1.83
CA LYS A 81 -8.55 19.31 -0.55
C LYS A 81 -7.68 20.01 0.47
N LYS A 82 -8.10 19.99 1.72
CA LYS A 82 -7.32 20.53 2.84
C LYS A 82 -6.29 19.51 3.30
N LEU A 83 -5.19 19.97 3.87
CA LEU A 83 -4.16 19.11 4.46
C LEU A 83 -4.75 18.10 5.46
N ALA A 84 -5.63 18.56 6.36
CA ALA A 84 -6.27 17.69 7.36
C ALA A 84 -7.13 16.58 6.72
N ASP A 85 -7.90 16.91 5.68
CA ASP A 85 -8.73 15.93 4.96
C ASP A 85 -7.89 14.87 4.25
N ILE A 86 -6.72 15.27 3.72
CA ILE A 86 -5.76 14.37 3.07
C ILE A 86 -5.18 13.41 4.11
N CYS A 87 -4.68 13.93 5.24
CA CYS A 87 -4.15 13.11 6.34
C CYS A 87 -5.19 12.10 6.84
N PHE A 88 -6.42 12.57 7.09
CA PHE A 88 -7.52 11.73 7.56
C PHE A 88 -7.88 10.63 6.55
N THR A 89 -8.05 10.98 5.27
CA THR A 89 -8.50 9.99 4.27
C THR A 89 -7.42 8.96 3.94
N LEU A 90 -6.16 9.36 3.93
CA LEU A 90 -5.03 8.45 3.66
C LEU A 90 -4.52 7.75 4.93
N ASN A 91 -5.15 7.99 6.09
CA ASN A 91 -4.76 7.44 7.38
C ASN A 91 -3.29 7.73 7.77
N PHE A 92 -2.84 8.98 7.55
CA PHE A 92 -1.53 9.45 8.01
C PHE A 92 -1.65 10.25 9.29
N GLU A 93 -0.99 9.79 10.35
CA GLU A 93 -0.94 10.46 11.64
C GLU A 93 0.03 11.66 11.64
N ASP A 94 1.21 11.48 11.02
CA ASP A 94 2.19 12.56 10.93
C ASP A 94 1.86 13.53 9.79
N THR A 95 1.30 14.68 10.18
CA THR A 95 0.95 15.76 9.27
C THR A 95 2.17 16.37 8.56
N HIS A 96 3.37 16.29 9.14
CA HIS A 96 4.58 16.81 8.50
C HIS A 96 4.90 16.05 7.23
N VAL A 97 4.73 14.73 7.21
CA VAL A 97 4.95 13.89 6.02
C VAL A 97 4.11 14.38 4.84
N ILE A 98 2.81 14.61 5.07
CA ILE A 98 1.89 15.09 4.02
C ILE A 98 2.20 16.53 3.64
N SER A 99 2.57 17.39 4.61
CA SER A 99 3.00 18.75 4.33
C SER A 99 4.23 18.80 3.44
N TYR A 100 5.23 17.95 3.70
CA TYR A 100 6.43 17.83 2.87
C TYR A 100 6.11 17.32 1.46
N ALA A 101 5.27 16.29 1.34
CA ALA A 101 4.80 15.80 0.05
C ALA A 101 4.12 16.91 -0.76
N LEU A 102 3.20 17.66 -0.16
CA LEU A 102 2.51 18.76 -0.84
C LEU A 102 3.46 19.89 -1.25
N LYS A 103 4.43 20.26 -0.39
CA LYS A 103 5.46 21.25 -0.74
C LYS A 103 6.31 20.79 -1.91
N LYS A 104 6.73 19.52 -1.92
CA LYS A 104 7.52 18.93 -3.00
C LYS A 104 6.73 18.87 -4.31
N LEU A 105 5.48 18.42 -4.27
CA LEU A 105 4.58 18.39 -5.43
C LEU A 105 4.31 19.79 -5.99
N ALA A 106 4.20 20.80 -5.12
CA ALA A 106 4.07 22.19 -5.52
C ALA A 106 5.34 22.74 -6.18
N ALA A 107 6.51 22.43 -5.60
CA ALA A 107 7.81 22.81 -6.19
C ALA A 107 8.03 22.20 -7.59
N LEU A 108 7.53 20.97 -7.82
CA LEU A 108 7.54 20.31 -9.13
C LEU A 108 6.44 20.80 -10.10
N GLY A 109 5.58 21.72 -9.65
CA GLY A 109 4.46 22.26 -10.44
C GLY A 109 3.34 21.26 -10.71
N LEU A 110 3.26 20.17 -9.95
CA LEU A 110 2.25 19.11 -10.10
C LEU A 110 0.97 19.42 -9.33
N VAL A 111 1.09 20.13 -8.21
CA VAL A 111 0.00 20.55 -7.34
C VAL A 111 0.08 22.07 -7.14
N GLN A 112 -1.07 22.71 -7.00
CA GLN A 112 -1.18 24.11 -6.60
C GLN A 112 -2.04 24.23 -5.34
N GLY A 113 -1.72 25.21 -4.50
CA GLY A 113 -2.48 25.55 -3.30
C GLY A 113 -3.15 26.91 -3.46
N GLU A 114 -4.45 26.98 -3.20
CA GLU A 114 -5.23 28.22 -3.17
C GLU A 114 -5.64 28.53 -1.73
N LYS A 115 -5.51 29.79 -1.30
CA LYS A 115 -5.96 30.21 0.03
C LYS A 115 -7.48 30.35 0.03
N ALA A 116 -8.15 29.61 0.89
CA ALA A 116 -9.57 29.69 1.15
C ALA A 116 -9.79 30.04 2.64
N GLY A 117 -9.93 31.34 2.93
CA GLY A 117 -10.02 31.84 4.30
C GLY A 117 -8.75 31.58 5.09
N LYS A 118 -8.85 30.77 6.17
CA LYS A 118 -7.71 30.40 7.03
C LYS A 118 -6.97 29.14 6.56
N GLU A 119 -7.44 28.49 5.51
CA GLU A 119 -6.93 27.19 5.05
C GLU A 119 -6.41 27.26 3.62
N VAL A 120 -5.64 26.25 3.23
CA VAL A 120 -5.14 26.06 1.86
C VAL A 120 -5.82 24.84 1.25
N LEU A 121 -6.40 25.03 0.07
CA LEU A 121 -6.98 23.99 -0.76
C LEU A 121 -5.99 23.58 -1.84
N TYR A 122 -5.61 22.31 -1.85
CA TYR A 122 -4.70 21.74 -2.82
C TYR A 122 -5.46 21.10 -3.97
N GLY A 123 -5.05 21.37 -5.20
CA GLY A 123 -5.56 20.75 -6.43
C GLY A 123 -4.42 20.45 -7.40
N THR A 124 -4.62 19.50 -8.31
CA THR A 124 -3.62 19.21 -9.35
C THR A 124 -3.60 20.28 -10.43
N THR A 125 -2.41 20.59 -10.93
CA THR A 125 -2.24 21.42 -12.12
C THR A 125 -2.54 20.61 -13.39
N ALA A 126 -2.48 21.26 -14.57
CA ALA A 126 -2.50 20.56 -15.85
C ALA A 126 -1.30 19.60 -15.99
N LYS A 127 -0.10 20.01 -15.55
CA LYS A 127 1.10 19.14 -15.52
C LYS A 127 0.87 17.92 -14.63
N GLY A 128 0.34 18.12 -13.42
CA GLY A 128 0.05 17.01 -12.50
C GLY A 128 -1.00 16.04 -13.05
N SER A 129 -2.04 16.56 -13.71
CA SER A 129 -3.07 15.74 -14.35
C SER A 129 -2.51 14.91 -15.51
N ALA A 130 -1.65 15.50 -16.35
CA ALA A 130 -0.99 14.79 -17.44
C ALA A 130 -0.06 13.68 -16.93
N LEU A 131 0.68 13.93 -15.84
CA LEU A 131 1.52 12.92 -15.20
C LEU A 131 0.69 11.74 -14.67
N ILE A 132 -0.46 12.00 -14.05
CA ILE A 132 -1.34 10.93 -13.55
C ILE A 132 -1.90 10.09 -14.71
N GLU A 133 -2.22 10.71 -15.84
CA GLU A 133 -2.64 9.97 -17.03
C GLU A 133 -1.49 9.12 -17.60
N ALA A 134 -0.27 9.65 -17.65
CA ALA A 134 0.92 8.87 -18.03
C ALA A 134 1.14 7.68 -17.07
N PHE A 135 1.00 7.90 -15.76
CA PHE A 135 1.04 6.84 -14.75
C PHE A 135 -0.03 5.79 -15.00
N ARG A 136 -1.27 6.19 -15.32
CA ARG A 136 -2.38 5.28 -15.63
C ARG A 136 -2.05 4.40 -16.84
N VAL A 137 -1.49 4.97 -17.90
CA VAL A 137 -1.06 4.21 -19.09
C VAL A 137 0.03 3.21 -18.75
N VAL A 138 1.07 3.63 -18.01
CA VAL A 138 2.16 2.75 -17.57
C VAL A 138 1.62 1.61 -16.69
N ARG A 139 0.80 1.94 -15.69
CA ARG A 139 0.12 0.96 -14.83
C ARG A 139 -0.67 -0.06 -15.65
N GLY A 140 -1.43 0.41 -16.64
CA GLY A 140 -2.20 -0.45 -17.53
C GLY A 140 -1.32 -1.48 -18.23
N ARG A 141 -0.19 -1.04 -18.81
CA ARG A 141 0.74 -1.93 -19.53
C ARG A 141 1.43 -2.96 -18.63
N CYS A 142 1.83 -2.56 -17.42
CA CYS A 142 2.62 -3.42 -16.53
C CYS A 142 1.75 -4.38 -15.72
N LEU A 143 0.57 -3.95 -15.26
CA LEU A 143 -0.27 -4.73 -14.34
C LEU A 143 -1.38 -5.48 -15.08
N LEU A 144 -2.05 -4.86 -16.05
CA LEU A 144 -3.19 -5.52 -16.72
C LEU A 144 -2.71 -6.64 -17.63
N ALA A 145 -1.57 -6.49 -18.33
CA ALA A 145 -1.03 -7.58 -19.14
C ALA A 145 -0.65 -8.82 -18.30
N ALA A 146 -0.21 -8.63 -17.06
CA ALA A 146 0.10 -9.73 -16.14
C ALA A 146 -1.18 -10.39 -15.59
N ILE A 147 -2.20 -9.59 -15.31
CA ILE A 147 -3.51 -10.08 -14.84
C ILE A 147 -4.24 -10.82 -15.97
N ASP A 148 -4.27 -10.28 -17.18
CA ASP A 148 -4.92 -10.92 -18.33
C ASP A 148 -4.16 -12.19 -18.74
N GLY A 149 -2.83 -12.25 -18.59
CA GLY A 149 -2.06 -13.47 -18.81
C GLY A 149 -2.35 -14.60 -17.82
N ASP A 150 -2.51 -14.30 -16.53
CA ASP A 150 -2.72 -15.32 -15.48
C ASP A 150 -4.20 -15.63 -15.20
N LEU A 151 -5.14 -14.72 -15.47
CA LEU A 151 -6.58 -14.91 -15.23
C LEU A 151 -7.39 -15.23 -16.50
N ALA A 152 -6.90 -14.93 -17.72
CA ALA A 152 -7.60 -15.35 -18.94
C ALA A 152 -7.49 -16.86 -19.19
N ASP A 153 -6.43 -17.51 -18.69
CA ASP A 153 -6.27 -18.96 -18.76
C ASP A 153 -7.29 -19.73 -17.90
N GLY A 154 -7.96 -19.06 -16.95
CA GLY A 154 -9.05 -19.64 -16.15
C GLY A 154 -10.42 -19.65 -16.83
N ALA A 155 -10.61 -18.91 -17.93
CA ALA A 155 -11.89 -18.82 -18.64
C ALA A 155 -11.99 -19.76 -19.85
N ALA A 156 -10.92 -20.49 -20.19
CA ALA A 156 -10.85 -21.36 -21.37
C ALA A 156 -11.24 -22.83 -21.09
N HIS A 157 -11.75 -23.16 -19.90
CA HIS A 157 -12.10 -24.54 -19.51
C HIS A 157 -13.52 -24.71 -18.93
N ALA A 158 -14.47 -23.88 -19.35
CA ALA A 158 -15.90 -24.10 -19.09
C ALA A 158 -16.65 -24.61 -20.33
#